data_AF-A0A820F4W8-F1
#
_entry.id   AF-A0A820F4W8-F1
#
_cell.length_a   1.000
_cell.length_b   1.000
_cell.length_c   1.000
_cell.angle_alpha   90.00
_cell.angle_beta   90.00
_cell.angle_gamma   90.00
#
_symmetry.space_group_name_H-M   'P 1'
#
loop_
_entity.id
_entity.type
_entity.pdbx_description
1 polymer ?
#
loop_
_entity_poly.entity_id
_entity_poly.type
_entity_poly.pdbx_seq_one_letter_code
_entity_poly.pdbx_strand_id
1 'polypeptide(L)'
;HESQTTRFCLYAPNARNVYLILTTYGMQKYRLEMIKNHEDLWEIVTDKALPGQNYLYLINDYHGKQKYRIDPISFSVVSSQITRQVQSVVHDDNVYIWNDQNWMQKSAQCNLLKLPLSIYEIQPKS
;
A
#
# COMPACT_ATOMS: atom_id res chain seq x y z
N HIS A 1 -13.21 11.88 -20.58
CA HIS A 1 -12.84 10.68 -19.82
C HIS A 1 -11.81 11.11 -18.78
N GLU A 2 -12.17 11.13 -17.50
CA GLU A 2 -11.18 11.34 -16.44
C GLU A 2 -10.24 10.13 -16.42
N SER A 3 -8.94 10.37 -16.57
CA SER A 3 -7.93 9.33 -16.44
C SER A 3 -7.77 8.98 -14.97
N GLN A 4 -7.96 7.70 -14.61
CA GLN A 4 -7.71 7.22 -13.25
C GLN A 4 -6.22 7.37 -12.92
N THR A 5 -5.93 7.98 -11.77
CA THR A 5 -4.56 8.19 -11.28
C THR A 5 -4.40 7.65 -9.87
N THR A 6 -3.20 7.22 -9.54
CA THR A 6 -2.82 6.75 -8.20
C THR A 6 -1.78 7.68 -7.60
N ARG A 7 -1.96 8.07 -6.34
CA ARG A 7 -1.00 8.85 -5.56
C ARG A 7 -0.18 7.92 -4.66
N PHE A 8 1.12 8.11 -4.66
CA PHE A 8 2.05 7.42 -3.77
C PHE A 8 2.70 8.44 -2.86
N CYS A 9 2.91 8.07 -1.59
CA CYS A 9 3.56 8.88 -0.59
C CYS A 9 4.44 7.99 0.29
N LEU A 10 5.71 8.39 0.48
CA LEU A 10 6.66 7.65 1.31
C LEU A 10 7.43 8.60 2.22
N TYR A 11 7.40 8.34 3.53
CA TYR A 11 8.29 9.00 4.47
C TYR A 11 9.70 8.41 4.40
N ALA A 12 10.65 9.18 3.88
CA ALA A 12 12.05 8.78 3.76
C ALA A 12 12.97 10.02 3.87
N PRO A 13 13.09 10.65 5.07
CA PRO A 13 13.74 11.95 5.24
C PRO A 13 15.20 11.96 4.80
N ASN A 14 15.92 10.88 5.10
CA ASN A 14 17.36 10.76 4.83
C ASN A 14 17.68 10.20 3.42
N ALA A 15 16.65 9.99 2.59
CA ALA A 15 16.87 9.59 1.19
C ALA A 15 17.43 10.77 0.39
N ARG A 16 18.35 10.47 -0.53
CA ARG A 16 18.82 11.44 -1.53
C ARG A 16 17.85 11.51 -2.71
N ASN A 17 17.34 10.37 -3.14
CA ASN A 17 16.33 10.24 -4.19
C ASN A 17 15.43 9.05 -3.88
N VAL A 18 14.18 9.13 -4.28
CA VAL A 18 13.25 7.99 -4.28
C VAL A 18 12.62 7.86 -5.66
N TYR A 19 12.54 6.62 -6.14
CA TYR A 19 11.81 6.27 -7.34
C TYR A 19 10.71 5.27 -7.03
N LEU A 20 9.55 5.46 -7.64
CA LEU A 20 8.52 4.43 -7.76
C LEU A 20 8.88 3.50 -8.93
N ILE A 21 9.03 2.21 -8.62
CA ILE A 21 9.36 1.17 -9.58
C ILE A 21 8.11 0.34 -9.81
N LEU A 22 7.49 0.48 -10.98
CA LEU A 22 6.36 -0.38 -11.37
C LEU A 22 6.91 -1.62 -12.08
N THR A 23 6.42 -2.80 -11.72
CA THR A 23 6.95 -4.07 -12.20
C THR A 23 5.91 -4.92 -12.93
N THR A 24 6.35 -5.71 -13.89
CA THR A 24 5.50 -6.70 -14.57
C THR A 24 6.27 -8.00 -14.64
N TYR A 25 5.68 -9.08 -14.13
CA TYR A 25 6.38 -10.37 -13.97
C TYR A 25 7.71 -10.24 -13.22
N GLY A 26 7.78 -9.38 -12.19
CA GLY A 26 8.98 -9.14 -11.41
C GLY A 26 10.06 -8.27 -12.08
N MET A 27 9.90 -7.93 -13.36
CA MET A 27 10.83 -7.04 -14.07
C MET A 27 10.37 -5.59 -14.03
N GLN A 28 11.31 -4.64 -14.01
CA GLN A 28 10.99 -3.22 -14.04
C GLN A 28 10.33 -2.84 -15.37
N LYS A 29 9.13 -2.27 -15.31
CA LYS A 29 8.41 -1.70 -16.45
C LYS A 29 8.53 -0.18 -16.49
N TYR A 30 8.39 0.48 -15.34
CA TYR A 30 8.57 1.92 -15.21
C TYR A 30 9.45 2.26 -14.00
N ARG A 31 10.17 3.37 -14.13
CA ARG A 31 10.90 4.02 -13.04
C ARG A 31 10.51 5.49 -13.05
N LEU A 32 9.79 5.90 -12.02
CA LEU A 32 9.22 7.24 -11.91
C LEU A 32 9.86 7.95 -10.73
N GLU A 33 10.39 9.14 -10.94
CA GLU A 33 11.01 9.93 -9.88
C GLU A 33 9.94 10.53 -8.97
N MET A 34 10.15 10.43 -7.65
CA MET A 34 9.27 11.04 -6.65
C MET A 34 9.86 12.37 -6.21
N ILE A 35 8.99 13.32 -5.88
CA ILE A 35 9.39 14.66 -5.45
C ILE A 35 9.30 14.73 -3.92
N LYS A 36 10.36 15.19 -3.27
CA LYS A 36 10.36 15.42 -1.83
C LYS A 36 9.68 16.75 -1.50
N ASN A 37 8.67 16.72 -0.63
CA ASN A 37 7.99 17.91 -0.14
C ASN A 37 8.68 18.50 1.11
N HIS A 38 8.14 19.59 1.65
CA HIS A 38 8.69 20.27 2.81
C HIS A 38 8.58 19.49 4.14
N GLU A 39 7.77 18.43 4.18
CA GLU A 39 7.53 17.56 5.35
C GLU A 39 8.32 16.24 5.27
N ASP A 40 9.36 16.20 4.43
CA ASP A 40 10.19 15.01 4.19
C ASP A 40 9.45 13.80 3.59
N LEU A 41 8.27 14.02 3.03
CA LEU A 41 7.52 13.00 2.28
C LEU A 41 7.89 13.05 0.81
N TRP A 42 8.09 11.88 0.22
CA TRP A 42 8.30 11.70 -1.21
C TRP A 42 6.97 11.36 -1.87
N GLU A 43 6.61 12.08 -2.92
CA GLU A 43 5.28 11.97 -3.53
C GLU A 43 5.32 11.88 -5.05
N ILE A 44 4.34 11.18 -5.62
CA ILE A 44 4.06 11.16 -7.06
C ILE A 44 2.59 10.83 -7.31
N VAL A 45 1.99 11.44 -8.33
CA VAL A 45 0.69 11.06 -8.89
C VAL A 45 0.91 10.54 -10.31
N THR A 46 0.40 9.35 -10.63
CA THR A 46 0.61 8.72 -11.93
C THR A 46 -0.61 7.95 -12.43
N ASP A 47 -0.85 8.00 -13.73
CA ASP A 47 -1.83 7.19 -14.47
C ASP A 47 -1.29 5.79 -14.86
N LYS A 48 -0.01 5.51 -14.58
CA LYS A 48 0.65 4.26 -14.98
C LYS A 48 0.42 3.12 -13.99
N ALA A 49 -0.02 3.44 -12.78
CA ALA A 49 -0.18 2.49 -11.69
C ALA A 49 -1.65 2.26 -11.37
N LEU A 50 -2.29 1.37 -12.11
CA LEU A 50 -3.68 0.97 -11.89
C LEU A 50 -3.79 -0.10 -10.79
N PRO A 51 -4.97 -0.34 -10.20
CA PRO A 51 -5.19 -1.43 -9.26
C PRO A 51 -4.67 -2.78 -9.78
N GLY A 52 -4.03 -3.55 -8.90
CA GLY A 52 -3.35 -4.81 -9.24
C GLY A 52 -1.92 -4.64 -9.77
N GLN A 53 -1.46 -3.42 -10.02
CA GLN A 53 -0.08 -3.15 -10.45
C GLN A 53 0.90 -3.38 -9.29
N ASN A 54 1.92 -4.21 -9.53
CA ASN A 54 3.01 -4.42 -8.57
C ASN A 54 3.98 -3.24 -8.57
N TYR A 55 4.53 -2.91 -7.40
CA TYR A 55 5.51 -1.85 -7.26
C TYR A 55 6.49 -2.04 -6.09
N LEU A 56 7.58 -1.28 -6.15
CA LEU A 56 8.60 -1.12 -5.12
C LEU A 56 9.05 0.34 -5.07
N TYR A 57 9.55 0.78 -3.93
CA TYR A 57 10.34 2.02 -3.82
C TYR A 57 11.82 1.70 -3.97
N LEU A 58 12.49 2.38 -4.89
CA LEU A 58 13.94 2.41 -4.98
C LEU A 58 14.45 3.65 -4.26
N ILE A 59 15.08 3.44 -3.11
CA ILE A 59 15.59 4.50 -2.24
C ILE A 59 17.11 4.53 -2.37
N ASN A 60 17.62 5.71 -2.72
CA ASN A 60 19.05 5.99 -2.77
C ASN A 60 19.45 6.83 -1.56
N ASP A 61 20.53 6.48 -0.89
CA ASP A 61 21.11 7.31 0.16
C ASP A 61 22.22 8.24 -0.36
N TYR A 62 22.69 9.14 0.52
CA TYR A 62 23.77 10.07 0.20
C TYR A 62 25.15 9.38 0.04
N HIS A 63 25.29 8.14 0.50
CA HIS A 63 26.52 7.34 0.36
C HIS A 63 26.54 6.50 -0.93
N GLY A 64 25.52 6.63 -1.79
CA GLY A 64 25.43 5.94 -3.06
C GLY A 64 24.84 4.52 -2.98
N LYS A 65 24.34 4.10 -1.81
CA LYS A 65 23.68 2.80 -1.66
C LYS A 65 22.24 2.90 -2.17
N GLN A 66 21.87 1.91 -2.97
CA GLN A 66 20.52 1.73 -3.49
C GLN A 66 19.82 0.58 -2.77
N LYS A 67 18.56 0.77 -2.39
CA LYS A 67 17.74 -0.25 -1.73
C LYS A 67 16.34 -0.27 -2.32
N TYR A 68 15.87 -1.46 -2.68
CA TYR A 68 14.46 -1.71 -2.97
C TYR A 68 13.71 -1.98 -1.67
N ARG A 69 12.55 -1.33 -1.50
CA ARG A 69 11.67 -1.47 -0.35
C ARG A 69 10.22 -1.64 -0.82
N ILE A 70 9.49 -2.52 -0.14
CA ILE A 70 8.03 -2.55 -0.22
C ILE A 70 7.45 -1.35 0.50
N ASP A 71 6.20 -1.02 0.21
CA ASP A 71 5.46 0.00 0.93
C ASP A 71 5.20 -0.46 2.39
N PRO A 72 5.63 0.31 3.41
CA PRO A 72 5.37 -0.01 4.81
C PRO A 72 3.89 -0.11 5.18
N ILE A 73 3.03 0.59 4.44
CA ILE A 73 1.58 0.65 4.65
C ILE A 73 0.81 -0.02 3.50
N SER A 74 1.45 -0.95 2.80
CA SER A 74 0.82 -1.69 1.70
C SER A 74 -0.40 -2.51 2.18
N PHE A 75 -1.53 -2.37 1.50
CA PHE A 75 -2.70 -3.21 1.72
C PHE A 75 -2.45 -4.68 1.39
N SER A 76 -1.61 -4.96 0.40
CA SER A 76 -1.29 -6.33 0.00
C SER A 76 0.09 -6.41 -0.67
N VAL A 77 0.72 -7.58 -0.52
CA VAL A 77 2.02 -7.88 -1.08
C VAL A 77 1.99 -9.22 -1.81
N VAL A 78 2.81 -9.34 -2.86
CA VAL A 78 2.98 -10.58 -3.62
C VAL A 78 4.46 -10.94 -3.70
N SER A 79 4.76 -12.23 -3.77
CA SER A 79 6.12 -12.73 -4.00
C SER A 79 6.31 -13.04 -5.48
N SER A 80 7.29 -12.41 -6.11
CA SER A 80 7.67 -12.74 -7.48
C SER A 80 8.35 -14.11 -7.53
N GLN A 81 7.84 -15.01 -8.35
CA GLN A 81 8.48 -16.31 -8.57
C GLN A 81 9.82 -16.19 -9.30
N ILE A 82 9.97 -15.15 -10.14
CA ILE A 82 11.15 -14.93 -10.98
C ILE A 82 12.29 -14.33 -10.16
N THR A 83 12.03 -13.21 -9.46
CA THR A 83 13.09 -12.51 -8.71
C THR A 83 13.17 -12.92 -7.24
N ARG A 84 12.20 -13.69 -6.75
CA ARG A 84 12.01 -14.01 -5.32
C ARG A 84 11.85 -12.78 -4.42
N GLN A 85 11.61 -11.61 -5.01
CA GLN A 85 11.35 -10.38 -4.27
C GLN A 85 9.88 -10.27 -3.91
N VAL A 86 9.61 -9.81 -2.69
CA VAL A 86 8.28 -9.36 -2.28
C VAL A 86 8.03 -7.96 -2.82
N GLN A 87 6.86 -7.72 -3.38
CA GLN A 87 6.45 -6.48 -4.02
C GLN A 87 5.09 -6.05 -3.48
N SER A 88 4.88 -4.74 -3.32
CA SER A 88 3.59 -4.17 -2.96
C SER A 88 2.65 -4.17 -4.16
N VAL A 89 1.34 -4.21 -3.92
CA VAL A 89 0.32 -4.18 -4.97
C VAL A 89 -0.60 -2.98 -4.76
N VAL A 90 -0.87 -2.23 -5.85
CA VAL A 90 -1.85 -1.15 -5.81
C VAL A 90 -3.23 -1.73 -5.55
N HIS A 91 -3.92 -1.22 -4.53
CA HIS A 91 -5.26 -1.65 -4.16
C HIS A 91 -6.31 -0.63 -4.60
N ASP A 92 -7.54 -1.09 -4.81
CA ASP A 92 -8.70 -0.23 -5.05
C ASP A 92 -9.68 -0.42 -3.89
N ASP A 93 -9.81 0.62 -3.07
CA ASP A 93 -10.63 0.59 -1.87
C ASP A 93 -12.14 0.55 -2.19
N ASN A 94 -12.55 0.85 -3.43
CA ASN A 94 -13.96 0.98 -3.81
C ASN A 94 -14.59 -0.31 -4.36
N VAL A 95 -13.88 -1.44 -4.33
CA VAL A 95 -14.36 -2.70 -4.93
C VAL A 95 -15.41 -3.39 -4.04
N TYR A 96 -15.34 -3.21 -2.73
CA TYR A 96 -16.23 -3.89 -1.78
C TYR A 96 -17.34 -2.97 -1.25
N ILE A 97 -18.59 -3.42 -1.36
CA ILE A 97 -19.75 -2.72 -0.84
C ILE A 97 -20.19 -3.38 0.47
N TRP A 98 -20.07 -2.63 1.56
CA TRP A 98 -20.51 -3.06 2.89
C TRP A 98 -22.04 -3.12 2.99
N ASN A 99 -22.55 -4.16 3.65
CA ASN A 99 -23.99 -4.35 3.89
C ASN A 99 -24.34 -4.44 5.39
N ASP A 100 -23.46 -3.94 6.27
CA ASP A 100 -23.55 -4.06 7.74
C ASP A 100 -24.06 -2.79 8.43
N GLN A 101 -24.71 -1.89 7.69
CA GLN A 101 -25.17 -0.59 8.20
C GLN A 101 -26.04 -0.70 9.46
N ASN A 102 -26.97 -1.65 9.48
CA ASN A 102 -27.83 -1.89 10.66
C ASN A 102 -27.01 -2.34 11.89
N TRP A 103 -25.95 -3.13 11.68
CA TRP A 103 -25.08 -3.57 12.76
C TRP A 103 -24.27 -2.39 13.32
N MET A 104 -23.69 -1.56 12.46
CA MET A 104 -22.92 -0.37 12.84
C MET A 104 -23.76 0.66 13.62
N GLN A 105 -25.02 0.87 13.22
CA GLN A 105 -25.93 1.76 13.96
C GLN A 105 -26.23 1.25 15.36
N LYS A 106 -26.51 -0.06 15.49
CA LYS A 106 -26.81 -0.67 16.78
C LYS A 106 -25.58 -0.70 17.68
N SER A 107 -24.40 -1.03 17.16
CA SER A 107 -23.16 -1.12 17.94
C SER A 107 -22.75 0.24 18.52
N ALA A 108 -22.92 1.34 17.78
CA ALA A 108 -22.60 2.69 18.24
C ALA A 108 -23.42 3.15 19.45
N GLN A 109 -24.63 2.59 19.64
CA GLN A 109 -25.54 2.94 20.74
C GLN A 109 -25.42 1.96 21.93
N CYS A 110 -24.75 0.82 21.75
CA CYS A 110 -24.65 -0.22 22.76
C CYS A 110 -23.42 -0.06 23.65
N ASN A 111 -23.60 -0.14 24.97
CA ASN A 111 -22.50 -0.33 25.92
C ASN A 111 -22.19 -1.83 26.05
N LEU A 112 -21.18 -2.31 25.32
CA LEU A 112 -20.78 -3.72 25.28
C LEU A 112 -20.48 -4.32 26.67
N LEU A 113 -19.99 -3.52 27.62
CA LEU A 113 -19.67 -3.97 28.99
C LEU A 113 -20.91 -4.32 29.82
N LYS A 114 -22.11 -3.92 29.38
CA LYS A 114 -23.39 -4.19 30.06
C LYS A 114 -24.19 -5.31 29.40
N LEU A 115 -23.64 -5.97 28.39
CA LEU A 115 -24.30 -7.02 27.62
C LEU A 115 -23.65 -8.38 27.87
N PRO A 116 -24.41 -9.49 27.80
CA PRO A 116 -23.83 -10.82 27.83
C PRO A 116 -22.92 -11.00 26.60
N LEU A 117 -21.66 -11.33 26.84
CA LEU A 117 -20.64 -11.52 25.81
C LEU A 117 -19.95 -12.87 26.05
N SER A 118 -20.03 -13.74 25.05
CA SER A 118 -19.24 -14.97 24.98
C SER A 118 -18.45 -14.94 23.69
N ILE A 119 -17.13 -14.96 23.79
CA ILE A 119 -16.22 -14.88 22.64
C ILE A 119 -15.75 -16.30 22.33
N TYR A 120 -16.02 -16.75 21.11
CA TYR A 120 -15.45 -17.98 20.58
C TYR A 120 -14.16 -17.67 19.84
N GLU A 121 -13.04 -18.14 20.38
CA GLU A 121 -11.73 -17.94 19.77
C GLU A 121 -11.52 -18.93 18.61
N ILE A 122 -11.15 -18.40 17.44
CA ILE A 122 -10.83 -19.17 16.24
C ILE A 122 -9.44 -18.79 15.76
N GLN A 123 -8.66 -19.79 15.33
CA GLN A 123 -7.40 -19.59 14.60
C GLN A 123 -7.66 -19.75 13.09
N PRO A 124 -7.60 -18.68 12.27
CA PRO A 124 -7.99 -18.73 10.85
C PRO A 124 -7.08 -19.58 9.92
N LYS A 125 -6.00 -20.15 10.45
CA LYS A 125 -4.97 -20.89 9.69
C LYS A 125 -4.50 -22.18 10.39
N SER A 126 -5.40 -22.87 11.08
CA SER A 126 -5.24 -24.32 11.32
C SER A 126 -5.56 -25.10 10.06
#